data_AF-A0A8T3W718-F1
#
_entry.id   AF-A0A8T3W718-F1
#
_cell.length_a   1.000
_cell.length_b   1.000
_cell.length_c   1.000
_cell.angle_alpha   90.00
_cell.angle_beta   90.00
_cell.angle_gamma   90.00
#
_symmetry.space_group_name_H-M   'P 1'
#
loop_
_entity.id
_entity.type
_entity.pdbx_description
1 polymer ?
#
loop_
_entity_poly.entity_id
_entity_poly.type
_entity_poly.pdbx_seq_one_letter_code
_entity_poly.pdbx_strand_id
1 'polypeptide(L)' 'MYFCKNCKSKKIRIKRNYSHGSKSKAIISHSCRECNSRNIGEEFNRFNRKRRY' A
#
# COMPACT_ATOMS: atom_id res chain seq x y z
N MET A 1 -2.01 -6.18 -4.83
CA MET A 1 -2.27 -4.78 -5.26
C MET A 1 -2.92 -4.03 -4.10
N TYR A 2 -2.55 -2.77 -3.83
CA TYR A 2 -3.13 -2.01 -2.69
C TYR A 2 -4.46 -1.34 -3.06
N PHE A 3 -5.41 -1.28 -2.11
CA PHE A 3 -6.67 -0.55 -2.26
C PHE A 3 -7.16 0.01 -0.93
N CYS A 4 -8.00 1.04 -0.96
CA CYS A 4 -8.57 1.61 0.26
C CYS A 4 -9.77 0.79 0.70
N LYS A 5 -9.80 0.30 1.95
CA LYS A 5 -10.94 -0.49 2.45
C LYS A 5 -12.22 0.34 2.61
N ASN A 6 -12.11 1.65 2.84
CA ASN A 6 -13.27 2.51 3.07
C ASN A 6 -14.02 2.84 1.77
N CYS A 7 -13.32 3.25 0.71
CA CYS A 7 -13.94 3.69 -0.54
C CYS A 7 -13.69 2.73 -1.71
N LYS A 8 -12.98 1.62 -1.50
CA LYS A 8 -12.54 0.65 -2.53
C LYS A 8 -11.69 1.26 -3.65
N SER A 9 -11.26 2.52 -3.51
CA SER A 9 -10.43 3.20 -4.49
C SER A 9 -9.02 2.60 -4.52
N LYS A 10 -8.50 2.39 -5.72
CA LYS A 10 -7.12 1.92 -5.98
C LYS A 10 -6.11 3.08 -5.98
N LYS A 11 -6.58 4.33 -5.88
CA LYS A 11 -5.74 5.53 -5.87
C LYS A 11 -5.09 5.70 -4.49
N ILE A 12 -3.98 5.00 -4.26
CA ILE A 12 -3.22 5.06 -3.00
C ILE A 12 -2.01 5.98 -3.16
N ARG A 13 -1.84 6.90 -2.22
CA ARG A 13 -0.65 7.73 -2.05
C ARG A 13 0.32 7.00 -1.11
N ILE A 14 1.56 6.87 -1.56
CA ILE A 14 2.65 6.29 -0.77
C ILE A 14 3.57 7.44 -0.37
N LYS A 15 3.78 7.62 0.93
CA LYS A 15 4.70 8.62 1.48
C LYS A 15 5.86 7.90 2.16
N ARG A 16 7.09 8.30 1.83
CA ARG A 16 8.30 7.87 2.55
C ARG A 16 8.70 9.00 3.48
N ASN A 17 8.65 8.76 4.78
CA ASN A 17 9.10 9.70 5.79
C ASN A 17 10.53 9.32 6.19
N TYR A 18 11.44 10.28 6.11
CA TYR A 18 12.85 10.11 6.48
C TYR A 18 13.09 10.86 7.79
N SER A 19 13.04 10.16 8.92
CA SER A 19 13.09 10.78 10.26
C SER A 19 14.32 11.66 10.49
N HIS A 20 15.44 11.38 9.80
CA HIS A 20 16.68 12.16 9.85
C HIS A 20 17.33 12.33 8.45
N GLY A 21 16.54 12.36 7.38
CA GLY A 21 17.06 12.43 5.99
C GLY A 21 17.78 11.16 5.48
N SER A 22 18.04 10.18 6.36
CA SER A 22 18.68 8.92 6.01
C SER A 22 17.73 7.99 5.25
N LYS A 23 18.06 7.67 3.99
CA LYS A 23 17.25 6.81 3.10
C LYS A 23 17.03 5.39 3.63
N SER A 24 17.98 4.87 4.40
CA SER A 24 17.98 3.52 4.98
C SER A 24 16.95 3.31 6.10
N LYS A 25 16.47 4.39 6.74
CA LYS A 25 15.45 4.33 7.82
C LYS A 25 14.09 4.90 7.38
N ALA A 26 13.78 4.82 6.09
CA ALA A 26 12.55 5.39 5.55
C ALA A 26 11.32 4.64 6.07
N ILE A 27 10.43 5.33 6.77
CA ILE A 27 9.13 4.80 7.17
C ILE A 27 8.16 4.99 6.00
N ILE A 28 7.59 3.90 5.51
CA ILE A 28 6.60 3.93 4.42
C ILE A 28 5.20 4.05 5.02
N SER A 29 4.44 5.05 4.58
CA SER A 29 3.05 5.27 4.98
C SER A 29 2.16 5.26 3.74
N HIS A 30 0.99 4.61 3.85
CA HIS A 30 0.01 4.51 2.78
C HIS A 30 -1.27 5.27 3.16
N SER A 31 -1.84 6.03 2.22
CA SER A 31 -3.14 6.70 2.40
C SER A 31 -3.94 6.74 1.10
N CYS A 32 -5.26 6.69 1.19
CA CYS A 32 -6.13 6.84 0.03
C CYS A 32 -6.12 8.28 -0.47
N ARG A 33 -6.04 8.50 -1.79
CA ARG A 33 -6.06 9.85 -2.37
C ARG A 33 -7.46 10.47 -2.35
N GLU A 34 -8.52 9.66 -2.35
CA GLU A 34 -9.89 10.16 -2.49
C GLU A 34 -10.57 10.44 -1.16
N CYS A 35 -10.34 9.60 -0.15
CA CYS A 35 -10.94 9.78 1.18
C CYS A 35 -9.92 10.04 2.29
N ASN A 36 -8.63 10.20 1.96
CA ASN A 36 -7.52 10.35 2.93
C ASN A 36 -7.42 9.27 4.01
N SER A 37 -8.17 8.17 3.88
CA SER A 37 -8.13 7.06 4.83
C SER A 37 -6.79 6.33 4.77
N ARG A 38 -6.23 6.03 5.95
CA ARG A 38 -5.03 5.18 6.10
C ARG A 38 -5.37 3.68 6.12
N ASN A 39 -6.66 3.34 6.06
CA ASN A 39 -7.13 1.96 6.07
C ASN A 39 -6.97 1.33 4.69
N ILE A 40 -5.75 0.87 4.39
CA ILE A 40 -5.37 0.26 3.11
C ILE A 40 -5.34 -1.25 3.26
N GLY A 41 -6.04 -1.95 2.36
CA GLY A 41 -5.97 -3.40 2.20
C GLY A 41 -4.95 -3.76 1.13
N GLU A 42 -4.30 -4.92 1.32
CA GLU A 42 -3.44 -5.52 0.33
C GLU A 42 -4.18 -6.72 -0.27
N GLU A 43 -4.52 -6.65 -1.54
CA GLU A 43 -5.06 -7.79 -2.27
C GLU A 43 -3.89 -8.71 -2.60
N PHE A 44 -3.72 -9.78 -1.81
CA PHE A 44 -2.84 -10.89 -2.15
C PHE A 44 -3.46 -11.61 -3.35
N ASN A 45 -2.88 -11.45 -4.53
CA ASN A 45 -3.18 -12.28 -5.69
C ASN A 45 -2.78 -13.73 -5.37
N ARG A 46 -3.68 -14.50 -4.74
CA ARG A 46 -3.53 -15.92 -4.42
C ARG A 46 -3.62 -16.83 -5.65
N PHE A 47 -3.67 -16.27 -6.86
CA PHE A 47 -4.01 -16.99 -8.09
C PHE A 47 -2.82 -17.51 -8.93
N ASN A 48 -1.56 -17.37 -8.50
CA ASN A 48 -0.41 -17.93 -9.24
C ASN A 48 0.49 -18.83 -8.39
N ARG A 49 -0.08 -19.87 -7.78
CA ARG A 49 0.70 -21.03 -7.26
C ARG A 49 0.07 -22.39 -7.59
N LYS A 50 -0.58 -22.51 -8.75
CA LYS A 50 -0.79 -23.81 -9.42
C LYS A 50 0.01 -23.83 -10.72
N ARG A 51 1.32 -24.10 -10.64
CA ARG A 51 2.15 -24.66 -11.73
C ARG A 51 3.59 -24.82 -11.25
N ARG A 52 3.91 -26.03 -10.80
CA ARG A 52 4.90 -26.87 -11.47
C ARG A 52 4.58 -28.31 -11.08
N TYR A 53 4.29 -29.10 -12.12
CA TYR A 53 4.19 -30.55 -12.12
C TYR A 53 5.45 -31.16 -11.51
#